data_AF-R6PDU6-F1
#
_entry.id   AF-R6PDU6-F1
#
_cell.length_a   1.000
_cell.length_b   1.000
_cell.length_c   1.000
_cell.angle_alpha   90.00
_cell.angle_beta   90.00
_cell.angle_gamma   90.00
#
_symmetry.space_group_name_H-M   'P 1'
#
loop_
_entity.id
_entity.type
_entity.pdbx_description
1 polymer ?
#
loop_
_entity_poly.entity_id
_entity_poly.type
_entity_poly.pdbx_seq_one_letter_code
_entity_poly.pdbx_strand_id
1 'polypeptide(L)'
;MGLRFRKSIKIAPGVKLNINKKSCSVTVGKRGAHYTINSKGKHTASVGILGTGLSYTHTSSGSKKNLSNKKLKEERQQELANKINTVSAKMYRSEGSMRFCKYFHLITGIFFILVGLILTVIIPVCIIFPIIGIFSLFLSHSYSKQLKYLVDERKKKELHISSEKEY
;
A
#
# COMPACT_ATOMS: atom_id res chain seq x y z
N MET A 1 -2.53 -26.03 -49.58
CA MET A 1 -3.63 -25.05 -49.39
C MET A 1 -4.12 -25.15 -47.95
N GLY A 2 -3.87 -24.15 -47.10
CA GLY A 2 -4.13 -24.24 -45.65
C GLY A 2 -5.50 -23.68 -45.23
N LEU A 3 -6.12 -24.27 -44.20
CA LEU A 3 -7.40 -23.82 -43.64
C LEU A 3 -7.26 -22.43 -42.96
N ARG A 4 -8.08 -21.46 -43.39
CA ARG A 4 -8.16 -20.11 -42.79
C ARG A 4 -9.45 -19.97 -41.98
N PHE A 5 -9.32 -19.86 -40.66
CA PHE A 5 -10.46 -19.59 -39.77
C PHE A 5 -10.69 -18.09 -39.56
N ARG A 6 -11.85 -17.60 -40.00
CA ARG A 6 -12.39 -16.27 -39.73
C ARG A 6 -13.90 -16.35 -39.58
N LYS A 7 -14.43 -15.96 -38.43
CA LYS A 7 -15.88 -15.94 -38.14
C LYS A 7 -16.31 -14.59 -37.59
N SER A 8 -17.35 -13.99 -38.15
CA SER A 8 -17.96 -12.75 -37.66
C SER A 8 -19.39 -13.04 -37.23
N ILE A 9 -19.72 -12.80 -35.96
CA ILE A 9 -21.02 -13.11 -35.36
C ILE A 9 -21.65 -11.79 -34.90
N LYS A 10 -22.89 -11.51 -35.31
CA LYS A 10 -23.68 -10.38 -34.77
C LYS A 10 -24.31 -10.84 -33.46
N ILE A 11 -24.04 -10.13 -32.38
CA ILE A 11 -24.60 -10.44 -31.05
C ILE A 11 -25.87 -9.63 -30.82
N ALA A 12 -25.86 -8.35 -31.21
CA ALA A 12 -26.98 -7.43 -31.08
C ALA A 12 -26.95 -6.39 -32.22
N PRO A 13 -28.03 -5.61 -32.44
CA PRO A 13 -28.02 -4.49 -33.37
C PRO A 13 -26.91 -3.49 -33.00
N GLY A 14 -25.90 -3.37 -33.86
CA GLY A 14 -24.74 -2.50 -33.62
C GLY A 14 -23.60 -3.16 -32.82
N VAL A 15 -23.67 -4.44 -32.45
CA VAL A 15 -22.56 -5.15 -31.80
C VAL A 15 -22.19 -6.40 -32.59
N LYS A 16 -20.95 -6.46 -33.07
CA LYS A 16 -20.40 -7.62 -33.79
C LYS A 16 -19.10 -8.11 -33.14
N LEU A 17 -18.98 -9.43 -33.04
CA LEU A 17 -17.76 -10.12 -32.61
C LEU A 17 -17.06 -10.69 -33.85
N ASN A 18 -15.80 -10.33 -34.05
CA ASN A 18 -14.95 -10.86 -35.11
C ASN A 18 -13.88 -11.75 -34.48
N ILE A 19 -13.88 -13.04 -34.83
CA ILE A 19 -12.96 -14.06 -34.33
C ILE A 19 -12.05 -14.49 -35.49
N ASN A 20 -10.73 -14.36 -35.28
CA ASN A 20 -9.67 -14.83 -36.17
C ASN A 20 -8.82 -15.88 -35.44
N LYS A 21 -8.03 -16.67 -36.18
CA LYS A 21 -7.11 -17.69 -35.62
C LYS A 21 -6.23 -17.21 -34.44
N LYS A 22 -5.81 -15.93 -34.42
CA LYS A 22 -4.87 -15.38 -33.42
C LYS A 22 -5.43 -14.24 -32.56
N SER A 23 -6.70 -13.86 -32.72
CA SER A 23 -7.30 -12.73 -31.99
C SER A 23 -8.81 -12.70 -32.13
N CYS A 24 -9.50 -12.18 -31.11
CA CYS A 24 -10.88 -11.76 -31.20
C CYS A 24 -10.98 -10.24 -31.10
N SER A 25 -12.04 -9.67 -31.66
CA SER A 25 -12.34 -8.25 -31.53
C SER A 25 -13.83 -8.01 -31.48
N VAL A 26 -14.26 -7.05 -30.67
CA VAL A 26 -15.65 -6.62 -30.54
C VAL A 26 -15.75 -5.24 -31.16
N THR A 27 -16.71 -5.05 -32.06
CA THR A 27 -17.07 -3.73 -32.58
C THR A 27 -18.45 -3.35 -32.07
N VAL A 28 -18.56 -2.16 -31.50
CA VAL A 28 -19.80 -1.53 -31.02
C VAL A 28 -20.04 -0.27 -31.85
N GLY A 29 -21.22 -0.15 -32.44
CA GLY A 29 -21.64 1.02 -33.20
C GLY A 29 -22.32 0.69 -34.53
N LYS A 30 -22.82 1.74 -35.17
CA LYS A 30 -23.54 1.67 -36.45
C LYS A 30 -22.70 2.31 -37.55
N ARG A 31 -23.22 2.28 -38.78
CA ARG A 31 -22.59 2.95 -39.92
C ARG A 31 -22.51 4.45 -39.62
N GLY A 32 -21.31 5.03 -39.66
CA GLY A 32 -21.05 6.43 -39.30
C GLY A 32 -20.37 6.64 -37.94
N ALA A 33 -20.53 5.75 -36.97
CA ALA A 33 -19.81 5.84 -35.69
C ALA A 33 -19.66 4.45 -35.06
N HIS A 34 -18.43 3.96 -34.96
CA HIS A 34 -18.16 2.68 -34.33
C HIS A 34 -16.81 2.64 -33.62
N TYR A 35 -16.76 1.81 -32.58
CA TYR A 35 -15.60 1.57 -31.75
C TYR A 35 -15.27 0.09 -31.74
N THR A 36 -14.01 -0.26 -31.98
CA THR A 36 -13.54 -1.65 -32.03
C THR A 36 -12.46 -1.88 -31.00
N ILE A 37 -12.62 -2.94 -30.21
CA ILE A 37 -11.67 -3.41 -29.21
C ILE A 37 -11.13 -4.76 -29.67
N ASN A 38 -9.81 -4.91 -29.76
CA ASN A 38 -9.15 -6.15 -30.15
C ASN A 38 -8.41 -6.77 -28.96
N SER A 39 -8.42 -8.10 -28.85
CA SER A 39 -7.71 -8.86 -27.82
C SER A 39 -6.19 -8.64 -27.82
N LYS A 40 -5.62 -8.10 -28.90
CA LYS A 40 -4.22 -7.68 -28.97
C LYS A 40 -3.95 -6.28 -28.40
N GLY A 41 -4.95 -5.67 -27.75
CA GLY A 41 -4.87 -4.33 -27.17
C GLY A 41 -5.02 -3.20 -28.19
N LYS A 42 -5.44 -3.48 -29.42
CA LYS A 42 -5.75 -2.41 -30.39
C LYS A 42 -7.17 -1.91 -30.16
N HIS A 43 -7.31 -0.60 -30.07
CA HIS A 43 -8.57 0.10 -29.96
C HIS A 43 -8.71 1.06 -31.15
N THR A 44 -9.82 0.98 -31.85
CA THR A 44 -10.06 1.80 -33.05
C THR A 44 -11.40 2.49 -32.93
N ALA A 45 -11.40 3.82 -32.89
CA ALA A 45 -12.59 4.65 -32.94
C ALA A 45 -12.70 5.28 -34.33
N SER A 46 -13.85 5.13 -34.97
CA SER A 46 -14.11 5.70 -36.29
C SER A 46 -15.43 6.45 -36.27
N VAL A 47 -15.40 7.70 -36.72
CA VAL A 47 -16.56 8.56 -36.91
C VAL A 47 -16.57 9.11 -38.33
N GLY A 48 -17.72 9.23 -38.96
CA GLY A 48 -17.85 9.69 -40.34
C GLY A 48 -19.24 10.19 -40.66
N ILE A 49 -19.28 11.19 -41.53
CA ILE A 49 -20.51 11.84 -41.96
C ILE A 49 -21.09 11.04 -43.13
N LEU A 50 -22.37 10.68 -43.04
CA LEU A 50 -23.05 9.92 -44.10
C LEU A 50 -23.20 10.78 -45.36
N GLY A 51 -22.90 10.22 -46.52
CA GLY A 51 -23.14 10.87 -47.83
C GLY A 51 -22.06 11.85 -48.30
N THR A 52 -21.12 12.25 -47.44
CA THR A 52 -20.06 13.22 -47.81
C THR A 52 -18.71 12.60 -48.15
N GLY A 53 -18.52 11.30 -47.86
CA GLY A 53 -17.24 10.61 -48.05
C GLY A 53 -16.17 10.93 -46.98
N LEU A 54 -16.46 11.81 -46.01
CA LEU A 54 -15.52 12.21 -44.97
C LEU A 54 -15.62 11.30 -43.74
N SER A 55 -14.50 10.71 -43.33
CA SER A 55 -14.39 9.93 -42.09
C SER A 55 -13.06 10.13 -41.39
N TYR A 56 -13.08 10.09 -40.06
CA TYR A 56 -11.91 10.16 -39.20
C TYR A 56 -11.80 8.86 -38.40
N THR A 57 -10.61 8.25 -38.41
CA THR A 57 -10.33 7.02 -37.68
C THR A 57 -9.09 7.20 -36.81
N HIS A 58 -9.25 6.97 -35.52
CA HIS A 58 -8.16 6.97 -34.56
C HIS A 58 -7.93 5.55 -34.04
N THR A 59 -6.71 5.04 -34.18
CA THR A 59 -6.32 3.72 -33.66
C THR A 59 -5.21 3.88 -32.64
N SER A 60 -5.46 3.45 -31.41
CA SER A 60 -4.43 3.30 -30.38
C SER A 60 -4.09 1.82 -30.23
N SER A 61 -2.81 1.48 -30.33
CA SER A 61 -2.32 0.18 -29.91
C SER A 61 -1.88 0.28 -28.46
N GLY A 62 -2.45 -0.55 -27.59
CA GLY A 62 -1.90 -0.83 -26.27
C GLY A 62 -0.48 -1.33 -26.43
N SER A 63 0.49 -0.45 -26.20
CA SER A 63 1.90 -0.83 -26.15
C SER A 63 2.05 -1.92 -25.10
N LYS A 64 2.39 -3.14 -25.53
CA LYS A 64 2.96 -4.19 -24.68
C LYS A 64 4.36 -3.80 -24.19
N LYS A 65 4.52 -2.58 -23.68
CA LYS A 65 5.80 -2.00 -23.24
C LYS A 65 5.71 -1.49 -21.81
N ASN A 66 4.90 -2.12 -20.97
CA ASN A 66 4.69 -1.71 -19.57
C ASN A 66 4.64 -2.88 -18.58
N LEU A 67 5.27 -4.02 -18.87
CA LEU A 67 5.48 -5.05 -17.84
C LEU A 67 6.80 -4.81 -17.09
N SER A 68 7.87 -4.42 -17.80
CA SER A 68 9.17 -4.06 -17.19
C SER A 68 9.09 -2.80 -16.33
N ASN A 69 8.45 -1.72 -16.82
CA ASN A 69 8.31 -0.48 -16.05
C ASN A 69 7.38 -0.62 -14.83
N LYS A 70 6.39 -1.52 -14.88
CA LYS A 70 5.51 -1.79 -13.74
C LYS A 70 6.27 -2.55 -12.65
N LYS A 71 7.02 -3.58 -13.03
CA LYS A 71 7.84 -4.39 -12.12
C LYS A 71 8.93 -3.56 -11.42
N LEU A 72 9.64 -2.72 -12.17
CA LEU A 72 10.64 -1.78 -11.64
C LEU A 72 10.06 -0.71 -10.69
N LYS A 73 8.77 -0.38 -10.83
CA LYS A 73 8.09 0.59 -9.96
C LYS A 73 7.59 -0.07 -8.68
N GLU A 74 7.09 -1.29 -8.78
CA GLU A 74 6.69 -2.13 -7.64
C GLU A 74 7.91 -2.48 -6.76
N GLU A 75 9.03 -2.90 -7.36
CA GLU A 75 10.27 -3.21 -6.64
C GLU A 75 10.82 -1.99 -5.86
N ARG A 76 10.82 -0.78 -6.46
CA ARG A 76 11.23 0.45 -5.77
C ARG A 76 10.28 0.87 -4.66
N GLN A 77 8.97 0.69 -4.82
CA GLN A 77 8.00 0.96 -3.74
C GLN A 77 8.20 0.01 -2.57
N GLN A 78 8.50 -1.26 -2.85
CA GLN A 78 8.74 -2.27 -1.84
C GLN A 78 10.07 -2.02 -1.10
N GLU A 79 11.12 -1.60 -1.82
CA GLU A 79 12.38 -1.18 -1.21
C GLU A 79 12.20 0.07 -0.32
N LEU A 80 11.40 1.05 -0.77
CA LEU A 80 11.10 2.24 0.03
C LEU A 80 10.29 1.89 1.28
N ALA A 81 9.28 1.02 1.17
CA ALA A 81 8.51 0.54 2.30
C ALA A 81 9.41 -0.21 3.31
N ASN A 82 10.33 -1.05 2.83
CA ASN A 82 11.30 -1.74 3.68
C ASN A 82 12.27 -0.76 4.35
N LYS A 83 12.73 0.28 3.65
CA LYS A 83 13.53 1.36 4.25
C LYS A 83 12.74 2.13 5.31
N ILE A 84 11.48 2.47 5.06
CA ILE A 84 10.63 3.15 6.05
C ILE A 84 10.40 2.26 7.27
N ASN A 85 10.10 0.98 7.09
CA ASN A 85 9.88 0.04 8.19
C ASN A 85 11.15 -0.18 9.02
N THR A 86 12.31 -0.30 8.38
CA THR A 86 13.60 -0.42 9.08
C THR A 86 13.98 0.87 9.80
N VAL A 87 13.68 2.04 9.23
CA VAL A 87 13.88 3.34 9.89
C VAL A 87 12.93 3.48 11.09
N SER A 88 11.65 3.16 10.96
CA SER A 88 10.68 3.19 12.07
C SER A 88 11.06 2.21 13.18
N ALA A 89 11.49 0.99 12.84
CA ALA A 89 12.01 0.02 13.81
C ALA A 89 13.29 0.52 14.50
N LYS A 90 14.19 1.19 13.75
CA LYS A 90 15.41 1.80 14.29
C LYS A 90 15.12 3.04 15.13
N MET A 91 14.05 3.78 14.83
CA MET A 91 13.58 4.95 15.58
C MET A 91 12.90 4.55 16.89
N TYR A 92 12.15 3.44 16.91
CA TYR A 92 11.66 2.83 18.15
C TYR A 92 12.79 2.23 19.00
N ARG A 93 13.91 1.86 18.37
CA ARG A 93 15.15 1.45 19.04
C ARG A 93 16.02 2.63 19.50
N SER A 94 15.60 3.88 19.24
CA SER A 94 16.29 5.05 19.78
C SER A 94 16.07 5.13 21.29
N GLU A 95 17.16 5.20 22.06
CA GLU A 95 17.08 5.33 23.52
C GLU A 95 16.31 6.58 23.96
N GLY A 96 16.38 7.65 23.16
CA GLY A 96 15.65 8.88 23.45
C GLY A 96 14.14 8.65 23.43
N SER A 97 13.60 8.08 22.35
CA SER A 97 12.15 7.90 22.18
C SER A 97 11.56 6.96 23.24
N MET A 98 12.24 5.86 23.58
CA MET A 98 11.78 4.96 24.64
C MET A 98 11.86 5.58 26.05
N ARG A 99 12.84 6.45 26.33
CA ARG A 99 12.85 7.23 27.58
C ARG A 99 11.63 8.14 27.64
N PHE A 100 11.34 8.90 26.57
CA PHE A 100 10.17 9.77 26.52
C PHE A 100 8.86 8.99 26.67
N CYS A 101 8.66 7.87 25.96
CA CYS A 101 7.47 7.02 26.09
C CYS A 101 7.27 6.48 27.51
N LYS A 102 8.36 6.05 28.17
CA LYS A 102 8.31 5.58 29.56
C LYS A 102 7.78 6.67 30.50
N TYR A 103 8.37 7.86 30.46
CA TYR A 103 7.98 8.97 31.34
C TYR A 103 6.60 9.51 31.00
N PHE A 104 6.22 9.56 29.71
CA PHE A 104 4.89 9.96 29.28
C PHE A 104 3.81 9.03 29.84
N HIS A 105 3.97 7.71 29.70
CA HIS A 105 3.01 6.75 30.27
C HIS A 105 3.06 6.69 31.80
N LEU A 106 4.20 6.96 32.43
CA LEU A 106 4.33 7.04 33.88
C LEU A 106 3.52 8.21 34.43
N ILE A 107 3.69 9.41 33.87
CA ILE A 107 3.02 10.64 34.33
C ILE A 107 1.51 10.56 34.06
N THR A 108 1.11 10.13 32.85
CA THR A 108 -0.32 10.00 32.51
C THR A 108 -1.00 8.92 33.34
N GLY A 109 -0.34 7.78 33.58
CA GLY A 109 -0.86 6.72 34.45
C GLY A 109 -1.09 7.18 35.89
N ILE A 110 -0.14 7.89 36.49
CA ILE A 110 -0.27 8.44 37.85
C ILE A 110 -1.42 9.47 37.91
N PHE A 111 -1.54 10.33 36.89
CA PHE A 111 -2.62 11.31 36.80
C PHE A 111 -4.01 10.65 36.78
N PHE A 112 -4.20 9.62 35.94
CA PHE A 112 -5.48 8.89 35.87
C PHE A 112 -5.82 8.14 37.16
N ILE A 113 -4.82 7.67 37.91
CA ILE A 113 -5.04 7.04 39.21
C ILE A 113 -5.48 8.07 40.25
N LEU A 114 -4.79 9.21 40.37
CA LEU A 114 -5.12 10.24 41.35
C LEU A 114 -6.49 10.87 41.09
N VAL A 115 -6.75 11.27 39.84
CA VAL A 115 -8.04 11.85 39.44
C VAL A 115 -9.15 10.80 39.52
N GLY A 116 -8.87 9.58 39.08
CA GLY A 116 -9.82 8.47 39.11
C GLY A 116 -10.28 8.14 40.53
N LEU A 117 -9.35 8.07 41.50
CA LEU A 117 -9.70 7.81 42.91
C LEU A 117 -10.62 8.90 43.49
N ILE A 118 -10.34 10.17 43.18
CA ILE A 118 -11.19 11.29 43.62
C ILE A 118 -12.59 11.18 42.98
N LEU A 119 -12.66 10.87 41.68
CA LEU A 119 -13.92 10.72 40.95
C LEU A 119 -14.74 9.51 41.42
N THR A 120 -14.10 8.40 41.81
CA THR A 120 -14.81 7.19 42.26
C THR A 120 -15.61 7.39 43.54
N VAL A 121 -15.23 8.35 44.39
CA VAL A 121 -15.97 8.72 45.61
C VAL A 121 -17.29 9.41 45.26
N ILE A 122 -17.32 10.15 44.14
CA ILE A 122 -18.49 10.91 43.69
C ILE A 122 -19.39 10.04 42.80
N ILE A 123 -18.79 9.25 41.90
CA ILE A 123 -19.49 8.41 40.93
C ILE A 123 -18.81 7.02 40.89
N PRO A 124 -19.45 5.96 41.42
CA PRO A 124 -18.82 4.64 41.54
C PRO A 124 -18.55 3.96 40.18
N VAL A 125 -19.17 4.41 39.09
CA VAL A 125 -18.89 3.90 37.73
C VAL A 125 -17.49 4.31 37.22
N CYS A 126 -16.84 5.31 37.84
CA CYS A 126 -15.53 5.81 37.44
C CYS A 126 -14.34 4.89 37.82
N ILE A 127 -14.58 3.68 38.33
CA ILE A 127 -13.55 2.67 38.66
C ILE A 127 -12.73 2.26 37.42
N ILE A 128 -13.22 2.54 36.21
CA ILE A 128 -12.52 2.28 34.96
C ILE A 128 -11.25 3.15 34.83
N PHE A 129 -11.22 4.36 35.40
CA PHE A 129 -10.05 5.27 35.33
C PHE A 129 -8.80 4.74 36.05
N PRO A 130 -8.86 4.26 37.31
CA PRO A 130 -7.69 3.66 37.94
C PRO A 130 -7.24 2.37 37.23
N ILE A 131 -8.15 1.59 36.63
CA ILE A 131 -7.79 0.41 35.82
C ILE A 131 -6.97 0.82 34.59
N ILE A 132 -7.39 1.87 33.87
CA ILE A 132 -6.65 2.43 32.72
C ILE A 132 -5.28 2.98 33.16
N GLY A 133 -5.22 3.63 34.32
CA GLY A 133 -3.97 4.13 34.89
C GLY A 133 -2.98 3.00 35.24
N ILE A 134 -3.48 1.92 35.86
CA ILE A 134 -2.67 0.72 36.17
C ILE A 134 -2.18 0.05 34.89
N PHE A 135 -3.01 -0.06 33.86
CA PHE A 135 -2.60 -0.57 32.55
C PHE A 135 -1.50 0.30 31.92
N SER A 136 -1.62 1.63 32.03
CA SER A 136 -0.59 2.56 31.55
C SER A 136 0.74 2.42 32.30
N LEU A 137 0.71 2.16 33.60
CA LEU A 137 1.91 1.84 34.39
C LEU A 137 2.53 0.50 33.99
N PHE A 138 1.72 -0.50 33.67
CA PHE A 138 2.19 -1.79 33.15
C PHE A 138 2.94 -1.62 31.81
N LEU A 139 2.41 -0.79 30.91
CA LEU A 139 3.11 -0.40 29.69
C LEU A 139 4.44 0.28 30.00
N SER A 140 4.46 1.28 30.88
CA SER A 140 5.68 1.98 31.32
C SER A 140 6.75 1.02 31.86
N HIS A 141 6.32 0.00 32.63
CA HIS A 141 7.21 -1.05 33.12
C HIS A 141 7.78 -1.91 31.99
N SER A 142 6.95 -2.31 31.01
CA SER A 142 7.41 -3.01 29.82
C SER A 142 8.46 -2.21 29.03
N TYR A 143 8.23 -0.90 28.83
CA TYR A 143 9.20 0.02 28.21
C TYR A 143 10.51 0.09 29.00
N SER A 144 10.45 0.06 30.34
CA SER A 144 11.64 0.11 31.18
C SER A 144 12.56 -1.12 31.02
N LYS A 145 11.99 -2.31 30.82
CA LYS A 145 12.75 -3.55 30.58
C LYS A 145 13.45 -3.50 29.22
N GLN A 146 12.72 -3.07 28.19
CA GLN A 146 13.26 -2.91 26.83
C GLN A 146 14.43 -1.92 26.81
N LEU A 147 14.31 -0.80 27.54
CA LEU A 147 15.37 0.20 27.61
C LEU A 147 16.65 -0.31 28.26
N LYS A 148 16.54 -1.07 29.36
CA LYS A 148 17.71 -1.66 30.05
C LYS A 148 18.47 -2.61 29.12
N TYR A 149 17.75 -3.50 28.43
CA TYR A 149 18.35 -4.43 27.48
C TYR A 149 19.15 -3.74 26.38
N LEU A 150 18.61 -2.65 25.80
CA LEU A 150 19.32 -1.91 24.75
C LEU A 150 20.56 -1.17 25.25
N VAL A 151 20.50 -0.58 26.46
CA VAL A 151 21.65 0.11 27.06
C VAL A 151 22.78 -0.89 27.34
N ASP A 152 22.44 -2.08 27.83
CA ASP A 152 23.40 -3.15 28.10
C ASP A 152 24.02 -3.71 26.80
N GLU A 153 23.21 -3.90 25.74
CA GLU A 153 23.73 -4.26 24.41
C GLU A 153 24.72 -3.22 23.87
N ARG A 154 24.44 -1.92 24.06
CA ARG A 154 25.33 -0.84 23.59
C ARG A 154 26.66 -0.88 24.34
N LYS A 155 26.64 -0.96 25.67
CA LYS A 155 27.84 -1.06 26.49
C LYS A 155 28.72 -2.24 26.08
N LYS A 156 28.10 -3.40 25.79
CA LYS A 156 28.82 -4.58 25.32
C LYS A 156 29.51 -4.36 23.97
N LYS A 157 28.86 -3.66 23.03
CA LYS A 157 29.44 -3.32 21.72
C LYS A 157 30.60 -2.33 21.83
N GLU A 158 30.46 -1.30 22.67
CA GLU A 158 31.53 -0.31 22.90
C GLU A 158 32.78 -0.95 23.52
N LEU A 159 32.60 -1.90 24.46
CA LEU A 159 33.69 -2.68 25.05
C LEU A 159 34.44 -3.52 24.00
N HIS A 160 33.72 -4.22 23.12
CA HIS A 160 34.34 -5.02 22.05
C HIS A 160 35.16 -4.16 21.07
N ILE A 161 34.64 -2.98 20.68
CA ILE A 161 35.34 -2.07 19.77
C ILE A 161 36.60 -1.48 20.44
N SER A 162 36.56 -1.24 21.76
CA SER A 162 37.74 -0.77 22.50
C SER A 162 38.84 -1.82 22.56
N SER A 163 38.47 -3.10 22.77
CA SER A 163 39.45 -4.21 22.80
C SER A 163 40.08 -4.52 21.45
N GLU A 164 39.39 -4.22 20.33
CA GLU A 164 39.91 -4.46 18.98
C GLU A 164 40.90 -3.37 18.52
N LYS A 165 40.91 -2.20 19.18
CA LYS A 165 41.85 -1.10 18.88
C LYS A 165 43.17 -1.16 19.67
N GLU A 166 43.26 -2.05 20.66
CA GLU A 166 44.45 -2.25 21.49
C GLU A 166 45.41 -3.34 20.97
N TYR A 167 45.07 -4.01 19.85
CA TYR A 167 45.93 -4.97 19.13
C TYR A 167 46.30 -4.43 17.76
#